data_AF-A0A1Y6ER66-F1
#
_entry.id   AF-A0A1Y6ER66-F1
#
_cell.length_a   1.000
_cell.length_b   1.000
_cell.length_c   1.000
_cell.angle_alpha   90.00
_cell.angle_beta   90.00
_cell.angle_gamma   90.00
#
_symmetry.space_group_name_H-M   'P 1'
#
loop_
_entity.id
_entity.type
_entity.pdbx_description
1 polymer ?
#
loop_
_entity_poly.entity_id
_entity_poly.type
_entity_poly.pdbx_seq_one_letter_code
_entity_poly.pdbx_strand_id
1 'polypeptide(L)'
;MTQPKPPARPAPPRDPALQGPAPQSLIAALSAFTPAQLQRRRGTGWTPDRQRKFIEALAATACVTEAAASVGLSATSAYNLRRRPDAHAFRHAWDAAIDCGMRRLVDAALARAVHGVPVPIFYKGEQVGERREYPERLAMFLMRAHDPRRFAAAGSGDAGRGAAPAHGDPAEARLAEALAQIGAPTDDPPSAPLRLPGPTADDGDGADPSD
;
A
#
# COMPACT_ATOMS: atom_id res chain seq x y z
N MET A 1 23.92 -27.78 -37.26
CA MET A 1 23.76 -26.33 -37.07
C MET A 1 22.77 -26.11 -35.94
N THR A 2 23.26 -25.95 -34.71
CA THR A 2 22.42 -25.74 -33.51
C THR A 2 22.26 -24.25 -33.32
N GLN A 3 21.06 -23.71 -33.51
CA GLN A 3 20.78 -22.30 -33.25
C GLN A 3 20.98 -21.99 -31.75
N PRO A 4 21.72 -20.91 -31.39
CA PRO A 4 21.87 -20.53 -30.00
C PRO A 4 20.55 -20.00 -29.43
N LYS A 5 20.24 -20.44 -28.22
CA LYS A 5 19.10 -20.00 -27.40
C LYS A 5 19.16 -18.47 -27.22
N PRO A 6 18.09 -17.72 -27.54
CA PRO A 6 18.09 -16.27 -27.33
C PRO A 6 18.31 -15.95 -25.85
N PRO A 7 19.08 -14.90 -25.52
CA PRO A 7 19.30 -14.51 -24.13
C PRO A 7 17.95 -14.19 -23.47
N ALA A 8 17.76 -14.73 -22.27
CA ALA A 8 16.58 -14.43 -21.47
C ALA A 8 16.47 -12.93 -21.29
N ARG A 9 15.31 -12.35 -21.64
CA ARG A 9 15.00 -10.96 -21.30
C ARG A 9 15.21 -10.79 -19.79
N PRO A 10 16.00 -9.81 -19.33
CA PRO A 10 16.05 -9.53 -17.90
C PRO A 10 14.63 -9.25 -17.43
N ALA A 11 14.22 -9.91 -16.34
CA ALA A 11 12.96 -9.59 -15.70
C ALA A 11 12.97 -8.09 -15.37
N PRO A 12 11.88 -7.35 -15.64
CA PRO A 12 11.86 -5.94 -15.25
C PRO A 12 12.16 -5.86 -13.75
N PRO A 13 13.00 -4.91 -13.31
CA PRO A 13 13.22 -4.70 -11.88
C PRO A 13 11.87 -4.54 -11.21
N ARG A 14 11.63 -5.27 -10.11
CA ARG A 14 10.42 -5.06 -9.30
C ARG A 14 10.46 -3.63 -8.79
N ASP A 15 9.39 -2.88 -9.05
CA ASP A 15 9.33 -1.46 -8.77
C ASP A 15 9.44 -1.16 -7.26
N PRO A 16 10.22 -0.14 -6.88
CA PRO A 16 10.31 0.34 -5.50
C PRO A 16 9.03 1.02 -5.00
N ALA A 17 8.02 1.22 -5.86
CA ALA A 17 6.73 1.81 -5.47
C ALA A 17 5.95 0.94 -4.45
N LEU A 18 6.23 -0.37 -4.39
CA LEU A 18 5.70 -1.25 -3.34
C LEU A 18 6.53 -1.20 -2.03
N GLN A 19 7.69 -0.53 -2.03
CA GLN A 19 8.62 -0.44 -0.90
C GLN A 19 8.45 0.83 -0.05
N GLY A 20 7.32 1.54 -0.19
CA GLY A 20 6.96 2.63 0.72
C GLY A 20 6.55 2.10 2.10
N PRO A 21 6.75 2.86 3.20
CA PRO A 21 6.26 2.47 4.52
C PRO A 21 4.74 2.21 4.50
N ALA A 22 4.29 1.32 5.38
CA ALA A 22 2.87 1.07 5.59
C ALA A 22 2.15 2.39 5.96
N PRO A 23 0.90 2.60 5.52
CA PRO A 23 0.18 3.82 5.88
C PRO A 23 0.02 3.92 7.41
N GLN A 24 0.13 5.11 7.99
CA GLN A 24 0.06 5.32 9.45
C GLN A 24 -1.24 4.82 10.09
N SER A 25 -2.33 4.74 9.31
CA SER A 25 -3.59 4.11 9.73
C SER A 25 -3.45 2.60 9.98
N LEU A 26 -2.56 1.92 9.25
CA LEU A 26 -2.22 0.52 9.49
C LEU A 26 -1.39 0.37 10.78
N ILE A 27 -0.49 1.31 11.06
CA ILE A 27 0.30 1.33 12.30
C ILE A 27 -0.63 1.46 13.52
N ALA A 28 -1.67 2.29 13.42
CA ALA A 28 -2.71 2.42 14.45
C ALA A 28 -3.62 1.18 14.55
N ALA A 29 -3.96 0.52 13.44
CA ALA A 29 -4.72 -0.73 13.49
C ALA A 29 -3.90 -1.91 14.06
N LEU A 30 -2.59 -1.93 13.83
CA LEU A 30 -1.65 -2.91 14.36
C LEU A 30 -1.40 -2.74 15.87
N SER A 31 -1.59 -1.55 16.43
CA SER A 31 -1.51 -1.33 17.89
C SER A 31 -2.73 -1.86 18.63
N ALA A 32 -3.90 -1.92 17.97
CA ALA A 32 -5.13 -2.54 18.49
C ALA A 32 -5.18 -4.07 18.32
N PHE A 33 -4.23 -4.66 17.60
CA PHE A 33 -4.15 -6.11 17.39
C PHE A 33 -3.77 -6.84 18.69
N THR A 34 -4.65 -7.73 19.17
CA THR A 34 -4.31 -8.66 20.25
C THR A 34 -3.63 -9.90 19.65
N PRO A 35 -2.31 -10.09 19.86
CA PRO A 35 -1.59 -11.22 19.30
C PRO A 35 -2.05 -12.54 19.93
N ALA A 36 -2.05 -13.61 19.15
CA ALA A 36 -2.34 -14.95 19.66
C ALA A 36 -1.34 -15.29 20.79
N GLN A 37 -1.87 -15.54 21.99
CA GLN A 37 -1.09 -15.86 23.17
C GLN A 37 -0.49 -17.26 23.03
N LEU A 38 0.70 -17.35 22.44
CA LEU A 38 1.43 -18.61 22.36
C LEU A 38 1.92 -18.97 23.76
N GLN A 39 1.34 -19.99 24.39
CA GLN A 39 1.94 -20.61 25.58
C GLN A 39 3.38 -20.96 25.23
N ARG A 40 4.31 -20.40 26.02
CA ARG A 40 5.76 -20.35 25.77
C ARG A 40 6.37 -21.77 25.70
N ARG A 41 6.13 -22.48 24.61
CA ARG A 41 6.94 -23.63 24.20
C ARG A 41 8.15 -23.08 23.47
N ARG A 42 9.30 -23.12 24.13
CA ARG A 42 10.63 -22.89 23.56
C ARG A 42 10.69 -23.61 22.20
N GLY A 43 10.70 -22.86 21.09
CA GLY A 43 10.94 -23.42 19.75
C GLY A 43 10.07 -22.89 18.60
N THR A 44 8.88 -22.33 18.83
CA THR A 44 8.12 -21.73 17.71
C THR A 44 8.62 -20.30 17.54
N GLY A 45 9.42 -20.04 16.50
CA GLY A 45 9.99 -18.70 16.20
C GLY A 45 8.97 -17.58 15.97
N TRP A 46 7.67 -17.81 16.19
CA TRP A 46 6.60 -16.83 16.10
C TRP A 46 6.32 -16.21 17.47
N THR A 47 7.01 -15.11 17.75
CA THR A 47 6.67 -14.23 18.87
C THR A 47 5.53 -13.29 18.46
N PRO A 48 4.76 -12.75 19.42
CA PRO A 48 3.78 -11.68 19.15
C PRO A 48 4.34 -10.52 18.33
N ASP A 49 5.59 -10.13 18.62
CA ASP A 49 6.27 -9.05 17.89
C ASP A 49 6.55 -9.40 16.43
N ARG A 50 7.00 -10.64 16.16
CA ARG A 50 7.19 -11.14 14.79
C ARG A 50 5.88 -11.28 14.04
N GLN A 51 4.78 -11.65 14.72
CA GLN A 51 3.46 -11.65 14.09
C GLN A 51 3.07 -10.25 13.61
N ARG A 52 3.21 -9.22 14.46
CA ARG A 52 2.91 -7.83 14.09
C ARG A 52 3.76 -7.34 12.91
N LYS A 53 5.08 -7.51 12.99
CA LYS A 53 6.02 -7.13 11.92
C LYS A 53 5.74 -7.87 10.61
N PHE A 54 5.36 -9.14 10.70
CA PHE A 54 4.97 -9.91 9.52
C PHE A 54 3.71 -9.33 8.86
N ILE A 55 2.66 -9.03 9.64
CA ILE A 55 1.41 -8.46 9.12
C ILE A 55 1.67 -7.07 8.52
N GLU A 56 2.52 -6.26 9.16
CA GLU A 56 2.94 -4.96 8.65
C GLU A 56 3.63 -5.09 7.27
N ALA A 57 4.62 -5.98 7.18
CA ALA A 57 5.32 -6.23 5.92
C ALA A 57 4.40 -6.81 4.84
N LEU A 58 3.44 -7.65 5.23
CA LEU A 58 2.44 -8.20 4.32
C LEU A 58 1.50 -7.12 3.79
N ALA A 59 1.10 -6.17 4.63
CA ALA A 59 0.25 -5.06 4.22
C ALA A 59 0.99 -4.05 3.31
N ALA A 60 2.30 -3.93 3.45
CA ALA A 60 3.11 -3.09 2.58
C ALA A 60 3.30 -3.72 1.18
N THR A 61 3.54 -5.04 1.13
CA THR A 61 4.04 -5.72 -0.08
C THR A 61 3.04 -6.66 -0.77
N ALA A 62 2.00 -7.09 -0.06
CA ALA A 62 1.13 -8.23 -0.43
C ALA A 62 1.87 -9.54 -0.75
N CYS A 63 3.16 -9.64 -0.41
CA CYS A 63 4.03 -10.76 -0.76
C CYS A 63 4.41 -11.56 0.48
N VAL A 64 3.81 -12.75 0.63
CA VAL A 64 4.01 -13.61 1.81
C VAL A 64 5.46 -14.02 1.99
N THR A 65 6.16 -14.33 0.89
CA THR A 65 7.57 -14.76 0.94
C THR A 65 8.48 -13.65 1.43
N GLU A 66 8.25 -12.42 0.99
CA GLU A 66 9.02 -11.24 1.40
C GLU A 66 8.70 -10.84 2.85
N ALA A 67 7.41 -10.82 3.21
CA ALA A 67 6.98 -10.58 4.58
C ALA A 67 7.56 -11.60 5.56
N ALA A 68 7.57 -12.89 5.21
CA ALA A 68 8.18 -13.93 6.04
C ALA A 68 9.70 -13.76 6.18
N ALA A 69 10.39 -13.44 5.06
CA ALA A 69 11.82 -13.17 5.07
C ALA A 69 12.17 -11.97 5.98
N SER A 70 11.34 -10.92 5.98
CA SER A 70 11.56 -9.72 6.81
C SER A 70 11.58 -10.01 8.33
N VAL A 71 10.89 -11.07 8.77
CA VAL A 71 10.86 -11.51 10.18
C VAL A 71 11.79 -12.70 10.45
N GLY A 72 12.60 -13.10 9.47
CA GLY A 72 13.53 -14.23 9.57
C GLY A 72 12.86 -15.59 9.62
N LEU A 73 11.69 -15.75 8.98
CA LEU A 73 10.91 -16.99 8.96
C LEU A 73 10.61 -17.43 7.53
N SER A 74 10.24 -18.69 7.35
CA SER A 74 9.82 -19.21 6.04
C SER A 74 8.33 -18.95 5.78
N ALA A 75 7.96 -18.77 4.51
CA ALA A 75 6.56 -18.66 4.10
C ALA A 75 5.73 -19.89 4.55
N THR A 76 6.32 -21.08 4.49
CA THR A 76 5.70 -22.33 4.99
C THR A 76 5.36 -22.24 6.48
N SER A 77 6.26 -21.67 7.30
CA SER A 77 6.01 -21.45 8.73
C SER A 77 4.85 -20.47 8.97
N ALA A 78 4.73 -19.43 8.14
CA ALA A 78 3.63 -18.47 8.21
C ALA A 78 2.28 -19.11 7.89
N TYR A 79 2.21 -19.95 6.83
CA TYR A 79 1.01 -20.72 6.51
C TYR A 79 0.65 -21.74 7.60
N ASN A 80 1.65 -22.39 8.19
CA ASN A 80 1.43 -23.32 9.30
C ASN A 80 0.83 -22.61 10.53
N LEU A 81 1.29 -21.39 10.84
CA LEU A 81 0.69 -20.57 11.90
C LEU A 81 -0.77 -20.23 11.57
N ARG A 82 -1.05 -19.81 10.33
CA ARG A 82 -2.40 -19.46 9.87
C ARG A 82 -3.42 -20.60 10.07
N ARG A 83 -2.98 -21.84 9.84
CA ARG A 83 -3.81 -23.06 9.95
C ARG A 83 -4.13 -23.48 11.39
N ARG A 84 -3.48 -22.91 12.41
CA ARG A 84 -3.72 -23.32 13.79
C ARG A 84 -5.10 -22.87 14.27
N PRO A 85 -5.79 -23.66 15.11
CA PRO A 85 -7.12 -23.32 15.60
C PRO A 85 -7.14 -22.02 16.42
N ASP A 86 -6.08 -21.76 17.19
CA ASP A 86 -5.88 -20.58 18.04
C ASP A 86 -5.50 -19.29 17.28
N ALA A 87 -5.21 -19.37 15.97
CA ALA A 87 -4.72 -18.25 15.18
C ALA A 87 -5.83 -17.38 14.54
N HIS A 88 -7.01 -17.26 15.16
CA HIS A 88 -8.13 -16.52 14.58
C HIS A 88 -7.80 -15.04 14.33
N ALA A 89 -7.27 -14.35 15.34
CA ALA A 89 -6.87 -12.95 15.20
C ALA A 89 -5.81 -12.76 14.10
N PHE A 90 -4.84 -13.67 14.02
CA PHE A 90 -3.80 -13.64 13.00
C PHE A 90 -4.35 -13.85 11.59
N ARG A 91 -5.33 -14.75 11.40
CA ARG A 91 -6.02 -14.92 10.10
C ARG A 91 -6.73 -13.65 9.66
N HIS A 92 -7.50 -13.04 10.55
CA HIS A 92 -8.21 -11.81 10.25
C HIS A 92 -7.24 -10.68 9.89
N ALA A 93 -6.17 -10.50 10.66
CA ALA A 93 -5.13 -9.52 10.37
C ALA A 93 -4.41 -9.79 9.04
N TRP A 94 -4.20 -11.06 8.70
CA TRP A 94 -3.60 -11.47 7.43
C TRP A 94 -4.47 -11.08 6.25
N ASP A 95 -5.76 -11.40 6.30
CA ASP A 95 -6.69 -11.12 5.21
C ASP A 95 -6.82 -9.59 5.02
N ALA A 96 -6.95 -8.83 6.11
CA ALA A 96 -6.94 -7.37 6.07
C ALA A 96 -5.62 -6.80 5.50
N ALA A 97 -4.46 -7.38 5.85
CA ALA A 97 -3.17 -6.97 5.31
C ALA A 97 -3.07 -7.23 3.80
N ILE A 98 -3.56 -8.38 3.32
CA ILE A 98 -3.63 -8.66 1.88
C ILE A 98 -4.51 -7.62 1.18
N ASP A 99 -5.67 -7.29 1.73
CA ASP A 99 -6.56 -6.26 1.14
C ASP A 99 -5.87 -4.89 1.07
N CYS A 100 -5.15 -4.49 2.12
CA CYS A 100 -4.35 -3.26 2.11
C CYS A 100 -3.25 -3.28 1.05
N GLY A 101 -2.49 -4.37 0.97
CA GLY A 101 -1.41 -4.52 0.00
C GLY A 101 -1.92 -4.57 -1.44
N MET A 102 -3.08 -5.21 -1.66
CA MET A 102 -3.73 -5.25 -2.98
C MET A 102 -4.18 -3.86 -3.43
N ARG A 103 -4.74 -3.05 -2.54
CA ARG A 103 -5.09 -1.64 -2.86
C ARG A 103 -3.86 -0.86 -3.34
N ARG A 104 -2.74 -0.95 -2.60
CA ARG A 104 -1.48 -0.31 -2.98
C ARG A 104 -0.94 -0.81 -4.32
N LEU A 105 -1.04 -2.12 -4.57
CA LEU A 105 -0.62 -2.72 -5.84
C LEU A 105 -1.48 -2.21 -7.00
N VAL A 106 -2.79 -2.08 -6.79
CA VAL A 106 -3.72 -1.51 -7.78
C VAL A 106 -3.39 -0.04 -8.04
N ASP A 107 -3.16 0.76 -6.99
CA ASP A 107 -2.79 2.18 -7.13
C ASP A 107 -1.49 2.34 -7.92
N ALA A 108 -0.46 1.57 -7.57
CA ALA A 108 0.82 1.56 -8.28
C ALA A 108 0.66 1.05 -9.73
N ALA A 109 -0.24 0.10 -9.97
CA ALA A 109 -0.54 -0.38 -11.31
C ALA A 109 -1.28 0.66 -12.16
N LEU A 110 -2.21 1.40 -11.57
CA LEU A 110 -2.91 2.49 -12.22
C LEU A 110 -1.94 3.62 -12.57
N ALA A 111 -1.08 4.02 -11.65
CA ALA A 111 -0.04 5.02 -11.90
C ALA A 111 0.85 4.63 -13.08
N ARG A 112 1.29 3.37 -13.18
CA ARG A 112 2.09 2.87 -14.32
C ARG A 112 1.30 2.83 -15.63
N ALA A 113 0.01 2.46 -15.56
CA ALA A 113 -0.85 2.48 -16.74
C ALA A 113 -1.05 3.91 -17.27
N VAL A 114 -1.17 4.91 -16.39
CA VAL A 114 -1.38 6.32 -16.74
C VAL A 114 -0.09 7.00 -17.19
N HIS A 115 1.01 6.82 -16.44
CA HIS A 115 2.26 7.57 -16.68
C HIS A 115 3.27 6.83 -17.57
N GLY A 116 3.06 5.53 -17.81
CA GLY A 116 4.01 4.66 -18.48
C GLY A 116 5.19 4.28 -17.57
N VAL A 117 6.00 3.34 -18.06
CA VAL A 117 7.21 2.84 -17.38
C VAL A 117 8.43 3.28 -18.20
N PRO A 118 9.46 3.88 -17.57
CA PRO A 118 10.69 4.24 -18.27
C PRO A 118 11.47 2.97 -18.64
N VAL A 119 11.85 2.87 -19.90
CA VAL A 119 12.64 1.77 -20.46
C VAL A 119 13.95 2.35 -21.01
N PRO A 120 15.10 1.99 -20.43
CA PRO A 120 16.39 2.51 -20.89
C PRO A 120 16.71 2.00 -22.30
N ILE A 121 17.25 2.90 -23.12
CA ILE A 121 17.73 2.60 -24.47
C ILE A 121 19.25 2.50 -24.41
N PHE A 122 19.78 1.31 -24.69
CA PHE A 122 21.21 1.05 -24.75
C PHE A 122 21.71 1.04 -26.19
N TYR A 123 22.85 1.67 -26.44
CA TYR A 123 23.57 1.58 -27.70
C TYR A 123 25.06 1.38 -27.39
N LYS A 124 25.66 0.35 -27.99
CA LYS A 124 27.06 -0.06 -27.75
C LYS A 124 27.43 -0.26 -26.27
N GLY A 125 26.48 -0.67 -25.43
CA GLY A 125 26.71 -0.94 -24.00
C GLY A 125 26.57 0.29 -23.10
N GLU A 126 26.36 1.48 -23.66
CA GLU A 126 26.07 2.69 -22.90
C GLU A 126 24.57 3.02 -22.96
N GLN A 127 24.01 3.54 -21.86
CA GLN A 127 22.64 4.04 -21.85
C GLN A 127 22.62 5.40 -22.56
N VAL A 128 21.94 5.45 -23.71
CA VAL A 128 21.89 6.65 -24.57
C VAL A 128 20.58 7.42 -24.41
N GLY A 129 19.58 6.84 -23.74
CA GLY A 129 18.35 7.54 -23.40
C GLY A 129 17.32 6.65 -22.73
N GLU A 130 16.08 7.12 -22.68
CA GLU A 130 14.93 6.40 -22.13
C GLU A 130 13.71 6.60 -23.03
N ARG A 131 12.92 5.54 -23.24
CA ARG A 131 11.56 5.62 -23.80
C ARG A 131 10.54 5.31 -22.73
N ARG A 132 9.32 5.84 -22.85
CA ARG A 132 8.20 5.41 -22.00
C ARG A 132 7.39 4.32 -22.70
N GLU A 133 7.19 3.20 -22.02
CA GLU A 133 6.26 2.15 -22.45
C GLU A 133 4.99 2.22 -21.63
N TYR A 134 3.84 2.36 -22.30
CA TYR A 134 2.54 2.34 -21.66
C TYR A 134 2.00 0.91 -21.70
N PRO A 135 1.87 0.22 -20.56
CA PRO A 135 1.41 -1.16 -20.55
C PRO A 135 -0.11 -1.21 -20.81
N GLU A 136 -0.52 -1.15 -22.08
CA GLU A 136 -1.94 -1.11 -22.48
C GLU A 136 -2.73 -2.34 -21.99
N ARG A 137 -2.09 -3.51 -21.96
CA ARG A 137 -2.69 -4.73 -21.40
C ARG A 137 -3.00 -4.60 -19.91
N LEU A 138 -2.15 -3.90 -19.16
CA LEU A 138 -2.40 -3.62 -17.75
C LEU A 138 -3.56 -2.64 -17.59
N ALA A 139 -3.60 -1.59 -18.41
CA ALA A 139 -4.72 -0.65 -18.43
C ALA A 139 -6.05 -1.37 -18.70
N MET A 140 -6.10 -2.21 -19.74
CA MET A 140 -7.28 -3.02 -20.07
C MET A 140 -7.69 -3.97 -18.94
N PHE A 141 -6.71 -4.63 -18.30
CA PHE A 141 -6.97 -5.50 -17.15
C PHE A 141 -7.61 -4.73 -15.98
N LEU A 142 -7.05 -3.57 -15.63
CA LEU A 142 -7.57 -2.72 -14.55
C LEU A 142 -8.98 -2.19 -14.88
N MET A 143 -9.21 -1.73 -16.11
CA MET A 143 -10.54 -1.28 -16.55
C MET A 143 -11.59 -2.39 -16.45
N ARG A 144 -11.27 -3.61 -16.88
CA ARG A 144 -12.19 -4.75 -16.81
C ARG A 144 -12.45 -5.23 -15.38
N ALA A 145 -11.47 -5.08 -14.49
CA ALA A 145 -11.66 -5.36 -13.07
C ALA A 145 -12.56 -4.33 -12.39
N HIS A 146 -12.44 -3.04 -12.78
CA HIS A 146 -13.21 -1.95 -12.19
C HIS A 146 -14.67 -1.92 -12.66
N ASP A 147 -14.91 -2.08 -13.96
CA ASP A 147 -16.26 -2.14 -14.53
C ASP A 147 -16.39 -3.32 -15.50
N PRO A 148 -16.57 -4.54 -14.96
CA PRO A 148 -16.70 -5.73 -15.79
C PRO A 148 -17.93 -5.67 -16.70
N ARG A 149 -19.02 -4.98 -16.33
CA ARG A 149 -20.21 -4.93 -17.19
C ARG A 149 -19.99 -4.06 -18.42
N ARG A 150 -19.31 -2.91 -18.25
CA ARG A 150 -18.97 -2.00 -19.35
C ARG A 150 -17.86 -2.55 -20.25
N PHE A 151 -16.87 -3.21 -19.67
CA PHE A 151 -15.68 -3.67 -20.41
C PHE A 151 -15.67 -5.18 -20.74
N ALA A 152 -16.65 -5.97 -20.31
CA ALA A 152 -16.78 -7.38 -20.73
C ALA A 152 -17.24 -7.52 -22.18
N ALA A 153 -18.14 -6.65 -22.64
CA ALA A 153 -18.79 -6.70 -23.95
C ALA A 153 -17.82 -6.50 -25.14
N ALA A 154 -16.65 -5.90 -24.92
CA ALA A 154 -15.67 -5.65 -25.98
C ALA A 154 -14.90 -6.91 -26.47
N GLY A 155 -15.06 -8.06 -25.80
CA GLY A 155 -14.35 -9.31 -26.14
C GLY A 155 -15.19 -10.37 -26.85
N SER A 156 -16.50 -10.17 -26.97
CA SER A 156 -17.42 -11.07 -27.68
C SER A 156 -17.86 -10.36 -28.94
N GLY A 157 -17.59 -10.94 -30.11
CA GLY A 157 -17.83 -10.36 -31.44
C GLY A 157 -19.30 -10.17 -31.83
N ASP A 158 -20.16 -9.76 -30.90
CA ASP A 158 -21.52 -9.30 -31.18
C ASP A 158 -21.55 -7.77 -31.11
N ALA A 159 -21.26 -7.15 -32.25
CA ALA A 159 -21.40 -5.72 -32.46
C ALA A 159 -22.88 -5.38 -32.59
N GLY A 160 -23.54 -5.06 -31.47
CA GLY A 160 -24.94 -4.64 -31.49
C GLY A 160 -25.29 -3.76 -30.31
N ARG A 161 -25.28 -2.45 -30.52
CA ARG A 161 -25.68 -1.37 -29.58
C ARG A 161 -24.64 -1.05 -28.51
N GLY A 162 -23.61 -0.32 -28.93
CA GLY A 162 -22.81 0.49 -28.01
C GLY A 162 -23.71 1.43 -27.23
N ALA A 163 -23.83 1.20 -25.92
CA ALA A 163 -24.28 2.23 -25.01
C ALA A 163 -23.21 3.33 -25.08
N ALA A 164 -23.54 4.44 -25.72
CA ALA A 164 -22.69 5.62 -25.69
C ALA A 164 -22.35 5.94 -24.23
N PRO A 165 -21.09 6.30 -23.91
CA PRO A 165 -20.77 6.77 -22.58
C PRO A 165 -21.64 8.00 -22.32
N ALA A 166 -22.57 7.90 -21.36
CA ALA A 166 -23.28 9.06 -20.86
C ALA A 166 -22.22 10.04 -20.33
N HIS A 167 -21.92 11.07 -21.11
CA HIS A 167 -21.11 12.20 -20.66
C HIS A 167 -21.99 12.96 -19.66
N GLY A 168 -21.62 12.85 -18.39
CA GLY A 168 -22.48 13.03 -17.22
C GLY A 168 -22.40 11.79 -16.33
N ASP A 169 -21.18 11.43 -15.91
CA ASP A 169 -20.94 10.18 -15.19
C ASP A 169 -21.43 10.32 -13.74
N PRO A 170 -22.21 9.37 -13.19
CA PRO A 170 -22.46 9.33 -11.75
C PRO A 170 -21.17 9.29 -10.93
N ALA A 171 -20.02 8.90 -11.50
CA ALA A 171 -18.72 9.03 -10.85
C ALA A 171 -18.27 10.50 -10.66
N GLU A 172 -18.43 11.35 -11.68
CA GLU A 172 -18.10 12.79 -11.58
C GLU A 172 -19.03 13.49 -10.57
N ALA A 173 -20.31 13.13 -10.55
CA ALA A 173 -21.26 13.65 -9.56
C ALA A 173 -20.91 13.21 -8.13
N ARG A 174 -20.57 11.94 -7.91
CA ARG A 174 -20.10 11.43 -6.60
C ARG A 174 -18.79 12.09 -6.18
N LEU A 175 -17.89 12.36 -7.12
CA LEU A 175 -16.64 13.08 -6.84
C LEU A 175 -16.94 14.53 -6.43
N ALA A 176 -17.82 15.22 -7.16
CA ALA A 176 -18.25 16.57 -6.79
C ALA A 176 -18.91 16.61 -5.40
N GLU A 177 -19.76 15.63 -5.08
CA GLU A 177 -20.38 15.48 -3.76
C GLU A 177 -19.33 15.20 -2.66
N ALA A 178 -18.38 14.29 -2.89
CA ALA A 178 -17.30 14.02 -1.95
C ALA A 178 -16.40 15.24 -1.72
N LEU A 179 -16.09 16.00 -2.78
CA LEU A 179 -15.34 17.26 -2.68
C LEU A 179 -16.12 18.32 -1.89
N ALA A 180 -17.44 18.41 -2.07
CA ALA A 180 -18.30 19.30 -1.28
C ALA A 180 -18.29 18.91 0.21
N GLN A 181 -18.27 17.61 0.53
CA GLN A 181 -18.21 17.10 1.89
C GLN A 181 -16.86 17.41 2.59
N ILE A 182 -15.75 17.45 1.83
CA ILE A 182 -14.42 17.82 2.35
C ILE A 182 -14.33 19.34 2.55
N GLY A 183 -14.98 20.12 1.68
CA GLY A 183 -15.00 21.59 1.74
C GLY A 183 -16.01 22.18 2.73
N ALA A 184 -16.92 21.38 3.27
CA ALA A 184 -17.80 21.81 4.35
C ALA A 184 -16.93 22.14 5.58
N PRO A 185 -16.96 23.39 6.10
CA PRO A 185 -16.28 23.67 7.35
C PRO A 185 -16.89 22.74 8.40
N THR A 186 -16.07 21.87 8.97
CA THR A 186 -16.39 21.23 10.24
C THR A 186 -16.66 22.38 11.21
N ASP A 187 -17.92 22.60 11.58
CA ASP A 187 -18.33 23.44 12.71
C ASP A 187 -17.87 22.78 14.02
N ASP A 188 -16.56 22.56 14.14
CA ASP A 188 -15.90 22.26 15.40
C ASP A 188 -15.26 23.58 15.83
N PRO A 189 -15.78 24.26 16.88
CA PRO A 189 -15.15 25.48 17.36
C PRO A 189 -13.69 25.16 17.72
N PRO A 190 -12.71 26.04 17.41
CA PRO A 190 -11.31 25.76 17.67
C PRO A 190 -11.14 25.45 19.15
N SER A 191 -10.73 24.21 19.44
CA SER A 191 -10.23 23.81 20.75
C SER A 191 -9.23 24.87 21.20
N ALA A 192 -9.51 25.48 22.36
CA ALA A 192 -8.77 26.60 22.91
C ALA A 192 -7.25 26.34 22.83
N PRO A 193 -6.43 27.34 22.45
CA PRO A 193 -5.00 27.12 22.33
C PRO A 193 -4.44 26.64 23.68
N LEU A 194 -3.74 25.51 23.63
CA LEU A 194 -2.93 24.98 24.72
C LEU A 194 -2.04 26.10 25.26
N ARG A 195 -2.43 26.64 26.42
CA ARG A 195 -1.64 27.61 27.16
C ARG A 195 -0.44 26.86 27.73
N LEU A 196 0.70 26.95 27.04
CA LEU A 196 1.99 26.55 27.60
C LEU A 196 2.18 27.32 28.91
N PRO A 197 2.54 26.67 30.03
CA PRO A 197 3.01 27.41 31.20
C PRO A 197 4.30 28.15 30.79
N GLY A 198 4.28 29.48 30.93
CA GLY A 198 5.44 30.32 30.67
C GLY A 198 6.60 29.97 31.60
N PRO A 199 7.85 30.29 31.21
CA PRO A 199 9.00 30.06 32.05
C PRO A 199 8.85 30.85 33.36
N THR A 200 9.10 30.21 34.49
CA THR A 200 9.27 30.90 35.77
C THR A 200 10.44 31.87 35.62
N ALA A 201 10.11 33.16 35.49
CA ALA A 201 11.08 34.22 35.64
C ALA A 201 11.55 34.20 37.09
N ASP A 202 12.85 34.00 37.22
CA ASP A 202 13.67 34.27 38.39
C ASP A 202 13.59 35.77 38.69
N ASP A 203 12.75 36.15 39.66
CA ASP A 203 12.75 37.50 40.21
C ASP A 203 13.92 37.61 41.20
N GLY A 204 15.10 37.91 40.65
CA GLY A 204 16.17 38.56 41.38
C GLY A 204 15.81 40.02 41.65
N ASP A 205 15.45 40.32 42.89
CA ASP A 205 15.33 41.66 43.47
C ASP A 205 15.94 41.56 44.87
N GLY A 206 16.87 42.38 45.34
CA GLY A 206 17.46 43.61 44.85
C GLY A 206 18.20 44.25 46.05
N ALA A 207 19.20 45.07 45.73
CA ALA A 207 19.75 46.16 46.55
C ALA A 207 20.56 45.83 47.83
N ASP A 208 21.87 45.98 47.66
CA ASP A 208 22.85 46.47 48.63
C ASP A 208 22.48 47.87 49.17
N PRO A 209 22.61 48.15 50.48
CA PRO A 209 22.78 49.51 50.96
C PRO A 209 24.19 49.69 51.56
N SER A 210 24.99 50.54 50.89
CA SER A 210 26.15 51.18 51.50
C SER A 210 25.71 52.16 52.59
N ASP A 211 26.20 51.95 53.82
CA ASP A 211 26.95 52.94 54.63
C ASP A 211 27.70 52.22 55.77
#